data_AF-A0A6V7HRI4-F1
#
_entry.id   AF-A0A6V7HRI4-F1
#
_cell.length_a   1.000
_cell.length_b   1.000
_cell.length_c   1.000
_cell.angle_alpha   90.00
_cell.angle_beta   90.00
_cell.angle_gamma   90.00
#
_symmetry.space_group_name_H-M   'P 1'
#
loop_
_entity.id
_entity.type
_entity.pdbx_description
1 polymer ?
#
loop_
_entity_poly.entity_id
_entity_poly.type
_entity_poly.pdbx_seq_one_letter_code
_entity_poly.pdbx_strand_id
1 'polypeptide(L)'
;MPSVEVLLDYTDEEIIEGEMCRSRVCGHRVEGIDCGTEVSEWLSLALGKPNLKLIRQSSRGLGGNAELSFSSQAQYLLVNRASVEWLVERIPEDSDCDKETVIDRFRGNMVIDGGVAFEEERWTRVHIGDVAFE
;
A
#
# COMPACT_ATOMS: atom_id res chain seq x y z
N MET A 1 -7.52 18.08 -11.78
CA MET A 1 -6.90 18.79 -10.64
C MET A 1 -5.42 18.95 -10.94
N PRO A 2 -4.79 20.09 -10.60
CA PRO A 2 -3.33 20.22 -10.70
C PRO A 2 -2.65 19.20 -9.77
N SER A 3 -1.38 18.89 -10.01
CA SER A 3 -0.57 18.09 -9.08
C SER A 3 -0.26 18.88 -7.80
N VAL A 4 0.05 18.16 -6.72
CA VAL A 4 0.62 18.72 -5.48
C VAL A 4 1.98 18.10 -5.25
N GLU A 5 2.90 18.85 -4.66
CA GLU A 5 4.27 18.42 -4.38
C GLU A 5 4.47 18.18 -2.89
N VAL A 6 5.28 17.17 -2.56
CA VAL A 6 5.66 16.85 -1.17
C VAL A 6 7.15 16.52 -1.17
N LEU A 7 7.88 17.05 -0.21
CA LEU A 7 9.30 16.77 -0.07
C LEU A 7 9.54 15.27 0.20
N LEU A 8 10.51 14.70 -0.52
CA LEU A 8 10.89 13.30 -0.37
C LEU A 8 11.61 13.04 0.95
N ASP A 9 12.44 13.97 1.41
CA ASP A 9 13.17 13.87 2.66
C ASP A 9 12.74 15.00 3.59
N TYR A 10 12.53 14.68 4.87
CA TYR A 10 12.41 15.71 5.89
C TYR A 10 13.77 15.96 6.51
N THR A 11 14.11 17.22 6.69
CA THR A 11 15.20 17.60 7.58
C THR A 11 14.81 17.33 9.03
N ASP A 12 15.79 17.14 9.91
CA ASP A 12 15.54 16.92 11.33
C ASP A 12 14.75 18.08 11.98
N GLU A 13 14.89 19.29 11.43
CA GLU A 13 14.14 20.48 11.85
C GLU A 13 12.66 20.39 11.46
N GLU A 14 12.33 19.95 10.25
CA GLU A 14 10.94 19.76 9.79
C GLU A 14 10.22 18.61 10.50
N ILE A 15 10.96 17.59 10.96
CA ILE A 15 10.39 16.52 11.80
C ILE A 15 10.04 17.05 13.20
N ILE A 16 10.83 17.99 13.72
CA ILE A 16 10.62 18.61 15.04
C ILE A 16 9.48 19.65 14.97
N GLU A 17 9.38 20.40 13.87
CA GLU A 17 8.33 21.40 13.65
C GLU A 17 7.01 20.82 13.12
N GLY A 18 7.06 19.66 12.45
CA GLY A 18 5.88 18.99 11.91
C GLY A 18 4.92 18.53 12.99
N GLU A 19 3.61 18.65 12.74
CA GLU A 19 2.58 18.18 13.67
C GLU A 19 2.59 16.64 13.72
N MET A 20 3.16 16.08 14.79
CA MET A 20 3.12 14.63 15.04
C MET A 20 1.68 14.17 15.23
N CYS A 21 1.22 13.34 14.31
CA CYS A 21 -0.11 12.77 14.32
C CYS A 21 -0.08 11.34 14.87
N ARG A 22 -0.92 11.07 15.86
CA ARG A 22 -1.17 9.73 16.41
C ARG A 22 -2.52 9.22 15.94
N SER A 23 -2.54 8.04 15.32
CA SER A 23 -3.76 7.46 14.78
C SER A 23 -3.84 5.96 15.03
N ARG A 24 -4.89 5.32 14.48
CA ARG A 24 -5.06 3.88 14.48
C ARG A 24 -5.33 3.36 13.07
N VAL A 25 -4.58 2.34 12.67
CA VAL A 25 -4.80 1.58 11.43
C VAL A 25 -5.06 0.13 11.82
N CYS A 26 -6.20 -0.43 11.40
CA CYS A 26 -6.61 -1.79 11.75
C CYS A 26 -6.55 -2.09 13.27
N GLY A 27 -6.77 -1.08 14.11
CA GLY A 27 -6.69 -1.19 15.58
C GLY A 27 -5.29 -0.99 16.18
N HIS A 28 -4.23 -1.02 15.37
CA HIS A 28 -2.86 -0.77 15.80
C HIS A 28 -2.58 0.72 15.89
N ARG A 29 -1.87 1.14 16.94
CA ARG A 29 -1.45 2.54 17.11
C ARG A 29 -0.33 2.82 16.12
N VAL A 30 -0.43 3.96 15.46
CA VAL A 30 0.59 4.37 14.51
C VAL A 30 0.88 5.86 14.65
N GLU A 31 2.12 6.23 14.38
CA GLU A 31 2.61 7.61 14.45
C GLU A 31 3.15 8.05 13.09
N GLY A 32 2.93 9.30 12.75
CA GLY A 32 3.46 9.89 11.53
C GLY A 32 3.42 11.42 11.56
N ILE A 33 3.98 12.01 10.53
CA ILE A 33 4.15 13.45 10.36
C ILE A 33 3.08 13.93 9.38
N ASP A 34 2.39 15.02 9.72
CA ASP A 34 1.46 15.69 8.81
C ASP A 34 2.22 16.30 7.62
N CYS A 35 1.79 16.00 6.39
CA CYS A 35 2.37 16.55 5.17
C CYS A 35 1.90 17.99 4.84
N GLY A 36 1.13 18.62 5.73
CA GLY A 36 0.83 20.05 5.67
C GLY A 36 -0.52 20.39 5.04
N THR A 37 -0.87 21.68 5.14
CA THR A 37 -2.19 22.19 4.77
C THR A 37 -2.46 22.09 3.26
N GLU A 38 -1.48 22.39 2.41
CA GLU A 38 -1.64 22.35 0.95
C GLU A 38 -2.07 20.95 0.47
N VAL A 39 -1.40 19.91 0.96
CA VAL A 39 -1.73 18.51 0.65
C VAL A 39 -3.09 18.11 1.21
N SER A 40 -3.41 18.57 2.43
CA SER A 40 -4.68 18.27 3.10
C SER A 40 -5.88 18.88 2.36
N GLU A 41 -5.75 20.13 1.91
CA GLU A 41 -6.75 20.82 1.09
C GLU A 41 -6.90 20.14 -0.27
N TRP A 42 -5.77 19.81 -0.91
CA TRP A 42 -5.75 19.11 -2.19
C TRP A 42 -6.48 17.76 -2.10
N LEU A 43 -6.19 16.94 -1.09
CA LEU A 43 -6.84 15.64 -0.88
C LEU A 43 -8.34 15.80 -0.61
N SER A 44 -8.70 16.79 0.20
CA SER A 44 -10.09 17.04 0.57
C SER A 44 -10.93 17.41 -0.66
N LEU A 45 -10.38 18.26 -1.54
CA LEU A 45 -10.98 18.61 -2.82
C LEU A 45 -11.00 17.41 -3.78
N ALA A 46 -9.90 16.64 -3.85
CA ALA A 46 -9.76 15.51 -4.76
C ALA A 46 -10.76 14.39 -4.51
N LEU A 47 -11.05 14.13 -3.25
CA LEU A 47 -11.96 13.05 -2.84
C LEU A 47 -13.36 13.54 -2.49
N GLY A 48 -13.61 14.85 -2.55
CA GLY A 48 -14.89 15.46 -2.18
C GLY A 48 -15.25 15.22 -0.71
N LYS A 49 -14.25 15.14 0.17
CA LYS A 49 -14.41 14.85 1.61
C LYS A 49 -13.62 15.86 2.43
N PRO A 50 -14.27 16.61 3.35
CA PRO A 50 -13.57 17.60 4.15
C PRO A 50 -12.65 16.96 5.20
N ASN A 51 -11.68 17.72 5.68
CA ASN A 51 -10.82 17.39 6.82
C ASN A 51 -9.98 16.12 6.62
N LEU A 52 -9.50 15.89 5.40
CA LEU A 52 -8.51 14.84 5.13
C LEU A 52 -7.09 15.38 5.35
N LYS A 53 -6.23 14.52 5.90
CA LYS A 53 -4.80 14.78 6.07
C LYS A 53 -3.99 13.64 5.44
N LEU A 54 -2.85 13.97 4.84
CA LEU A 54 -1.83 12.97 4.49
C LEU A 54 -0.85 12.85 5.64
N ILE A 55 -0.72 11.65 6.20
CA ILE A 55 0.22 11.36 7.27
C ILE A 55 1.30 10.43 6.74
N ARG A 56 2.57 10.82 6.88
CA ARG A 56 3.72 10.01 6.50
C ARG A 56 4.34 9.35 7.72
N GLN A 57 4.51 8.03 7.68
CA GLN A 57 5.14 7.31 8.79
C GLN A 57 6.61 7.74 8.96
N SER A 58 7.02 7.98 10.20
CA SER A 58 8.43 8.26 10.55
C SER A 58 9.12 6.98 11.00
N SER A 59 10.34 6.74 10.52
CA SER A 59 11.18 5.61 10.94
C SER A 59 11.74 5.76 12.36
N ARG A 60 11.70 6.96 12.94
CA ARG A 60 12.34 7.30 14.23
C ARG A 60 11.62 6.73 15.47
N GLY A 61 10.43 6.16 15.31
CA GLY A 61 9.65 5.55 16.40
C GLY A 61 9.71 4.02 16.48
N LEU A 62 10.35 3.34 15.52
CA LEU A 62 10.36 1.87 15.43
C LEU A 62 11.50 1.28 16.26
N GLY A 63 11.33 1.31 17.58
CA GLY A 63 12.14 0.52 18.50
C GLY A 63 11.77 -0.96 18.41
N GLY A 64 12.44 -1.71 17.54
CA GLY A 64 12.44 -3.18 17.54
C GLY A 64 11.43 -3.85 16.59
N ASN A 65 11.93 -4.86 15.88
CA ASN A 65 11.24 -5.88 15.07
C ASN A 65 9.98 -5.44 14.28
N ALA A 66 10.20 -5.15 12.99
CA ALA A 66 9.27 -5.39 11.89
C ALA A 66 7.77 -5.17 12.20
N GLU A 67 7.43 -4.03 12.81
CA GLU A 67 6.04 -3.59 12.82
C GLU A 67 5.65 -3.30 11.38
N LEU A 68 4.57 -3.94 10.92
CA LEU A 68 3.93 -3.58 9.67
C LEU A 68 3.74 -2.06 9.66
N SER A 69 4.02 -1.43 8.52
CA SER A 69 3.66 -0.02 8.28
C SER A 69 2.13 0.14 8.38
N PHE A 70 1.54 1.16 7.74
CA PHE A 70 0.08 1.22 7.56
C PHE A 70 -0.50 0.07 6.68
N SER A 71 0.30 -0.98 6.40
CA SER A 71 -0.12 -2.21 5.73
C SER A 71 -1.07 -3.04 6.59
N SER A 72 -2.00 -3.74 5.95
CA SER A 72 -3.11 -4.41 6.65
C SER A 72 -2.71 -5.69 7.40
N GLN A 73 -1.98 -6.60 6.75
CA GLN A 73 -1.72 -7.96 7.29
C GLN A 73 -0.32 -8.50 6.98
N ALA A 74 0.30 -8.09 5.87
CA ALA A 74 1.61 -8.54 5.45
C ALA A 74 2.41 -7.39 4.83
N GLN A 75 3.74 -7.55 4.77
CA GLN A 75 4.63 -6.57 4.15
C GLN A 75 4.57 -6.64 2.62
N TYR A 76 4.39 -7.84 2.07
CA TYR A 76 4.32 -8.10 0.65
C TYR A 76 3.12 -8.97 0.31
N LEU A 77 2.50 -8.68 -0.82
CA LEU A 77 1.48 -9.52 -1.45
C LEU A 77 2.03 -9.99 -2.80
N LEU A 78 2.21 -11.31 -2.92
CA LEU A 78 2.55 -11.99 -4.16
C LEU A 78 1.26 -12.43 -4.86
N VAL A 79 1.16 -12.15 -6.16
CA VAL A 79 -0.01 -12.51 -6.98
C VAL A 79 0.47 -13.30 -8.20
N ASN A 80 -0.16 -14.44 -8.46
CA ASN A 80 0.09 -15.23 -9.65
C ASN A 80 -0.90 -14.88 -10.76
N ARG A 81 -0.37 -14.56 -11.95
CA ARG A 81 -1.19 -14.28 -13.13
C ARG A 81 -2.14 -15.43 -13.46
N ALA A 82 -1.71 -16.68 -13.34
CA ALA A 82 -2.55 -17.85 -13.62
C ALA A 82 -3.79 -17.93 -12.69
N SER A 83 -3.63 -17.54 -11.41
CA SER A 83 -4.74 -17.46 -10.45
C SER A 83 -5.73 -16.36 -10.80
N VAL A 84 -5.22 -15.23 -11.30
CA VAL A 84 -6.06 -14.11 -11.74
C VAL A 84 -6.81 -14.47 -13.02
N GLU A 85 -6.17 -15.13 -13.99
CA GLU A 85 -6.80 -15.61 -15.21
C GLU A 85 -7.93 -16.61 -14.90
N TRP A 86 -7.69 -17.56 -13.99
CA TRP A 86 -8.71 -18.47 -13.50
C TRP A 86 -9.93 -17.73 -12.92
N LEU A 87 -9.71 -16.60 -12.24
CA LEU A 87 -10.79 -15.77 -11.70
C LEU A 87 -11.52 -15.04 -12.84
N VAL A 88 -10.78 -14.45 -13.77
CA VAL A 88 -11.32 -13.70 -14.91
C VAL A 88 -12.26 -14.56 -15.75
N GLU A 89 -11.95 -15.84 -15.95
CA GLU A 89 -12.81 -16.81 -16.64
C GLU A 89 -14.16 -17.04 -15.95
N ARG A 90 -14.26 -16.77 -14.65
CA ARG A 90 -15.48 -16.93 -13.84
C ARG A 90 -16.26 -15.64 -13.68
N ILE A 91 -15.73 -14.51 -14.14
CA ILE A 91 -16.44 -13.25 -14.16
C ILE A 91 -17.43 -13.28 -15.34
N PRO A 92 -18.75 -13.10 -15.08
CA PRO A 92 -19.77 -13.07 -16.12
C PRO A 92 -19.45 -12.04 -17.21
N GLU A 93 -19.80 -12.36 -18.46
CA GLU A 93 -19.55 -11.45 -19.59
C GLU A 93 -20.37 -10.15 -19.52
N ASP A 94 -21.50 -10.17 -18.81
CA ASP A 94 -22.36 -9.01 -18.55
C ASP A 94 -21.90 -8.18 -17.33
N SER A 95 -20.76 -8.51 -16.74
CA SER A 95 -20.15 -7.73 -15.66
C SER A 95 -19.54 -6.44 -16.20
N ASP A 96 -19.73 -5.33 -15.48
CA ASP A 96 -19.02 -4.05 -15.70
C ASP A 96 -17.51 -4.13 -15.36
N CYS A 97 -17.01 -5.32 -15.00
CA CYS A 97 -15.62 -5.53 -14.66
C CYS A 97 -14.76 -5.59 -15.91
N ASP A 98 -13.90 -4.59 -16.07
CA ASP A 98 -12.82 -4.65 -17.04
C ASP A 98 -11.81 -5.74 -16.65
N LYS A 99 -11.81 -6.82 -17.44
CA LYS A 99 -11.01 -8.03 -17.23
C LYS A 99 -9.50 -7.77 -17.30
N GLU A 100 -9.07 -6.76 -18.06
CA GLU A 100 -7.66 -6.42 -18.23
C GLU A 100 -7.06 -5.80 -16.94
N THR A 101 -7.88 -5.08 -16.18
CA THR A 101 -7.46 -4.39 -14.95
C THR A 101 -7.65 -5.22 -13.67
N VAL A 102 -8.08 -6.48 -13.79
CA VAL A 102 -8.37 -7.34 -12.61
C VAL A 102 -7.12 -7.58 -11.77
N ILE A 103 -5.95 -7.75 -12.40
CA ILE A 103 -4.70 -7.99 -11.67
C ILE A 103 -4.32 -6.81 -10.76
N ASP A 104 -4.53 -5.58 -11.21
CA ASP A 104 -4.21 -4.37 -10.43
C ASP A 104 -5.15 -4.18 -9.24
N ARG A 105 -6.37 -4.73 -9.30
CA ARG A 105 -7.34 -4.65 -8.20
C ARG A 105 -6.91 -5.43 -6.96
N PHE A 106 -6.01 -6.41 -7.10
CA PHE A 106 -5.43 -7.14 -5.97
C PHE A 106 -4.38 -6.33 -5.21
N ARG A 107 -3.84 -5.25 -5.80
CA ARG A 107 -2.78 -4.41 -5.19
C ARG A 107 -1.56 -5.22 -4.73
N GLY A 108 -1.17 -6.20 -5.55
CA GLY A 108 0.02 -7.02 -5.33
C GLY A 108 1.30 -6.17 -5.42
N ASN A 109 2.28 -6.49 -4.57
CA ASN A 109 3.63 -5.92 -4.67
C ASN A 109 4.45 -6.63 -5.75
N MET A 110 4.22 -7.93 -5.91
CA MET A 110 4.92 -8.79 -6.84
C MET A 110 3.91 -9.57 -7.66
N VAL A 111 4.03 -9.49 -8.98
CA VAL A 111 3.23 -10.28 -9.91
C VAL A 111 4.15 -11.26 -10.61
N ILE A 112 3.83 -12.55 -10.51
CA ILE A 112 4.58 -13.60 -11.19
C ILE A 112 3.78 -14.15 -12.36
N ASP A 113 4.52 -14.64 -13.34
CA ASP A 113 3.99 -15.25 -14.55
C ASP A 113 4.66 -16.61 -14.73
N GLY A 114 3.89 -17.68 -14.50
CA GLY A 114 4.36 -19.06 -14.49
C GLY A 114 3.66 -19.91 -13.44
N GLY A 115 3.81 -21.24 -13.58
CA GLY A 115 3.18 -22.21 -12.68
C GLY A 115 1.71 -22.48 -13.01
N VAL A 116 1.03 -23.15 -12.08
CA VAL A 116 -0.43 -23.38 -12.14
C VAL A 116 -1.18 -22.41 -11.24
N ALA A 117 -2.46 -22.17 -11.53
CA ALA A 117 -3.31 -21.35 -10.66
C ALA A 117 -3.27 -21.86 -9.21
N PHE A 118 -3.12 -20.93 -8.26
CA PHE A 118 -3.06 -21.13 -6.81
C PHE A 118 -1.83 -21.88 -6.29
N GLU A 119 -0.80 -22.09 -7.12
CA GLU A 119 0.43 -22.75 -6.68
C GLU A 119 1.14 -21.95 -5.58
N GLU A 120 1.06 -20.62 -5.64
CA GLU A 120 1.64 -19.69 -4.69
C GLU A 120 1.14 -19.87 -3.25
N GLU A 121 -0.06 -20.42 -3.04
CA GLU A 121 -0.61 -20.67 -1.71
C GLU A 121 0.16 -21.75 -0.93
N ARG A 122 0.89 -22.61 -1.65
CA ARG A 122 1.64 -23.73 -1.05
C ARG A 122 3.09 -23.38 -0.80
N TRP A 123 3.57 -22.24 -1.30
CA TRP A 123 4.96 -21.85 -1.14
C TRP A 123 5.18 -21.33 0.27
N THR A 124 6.11 -21.98 0.96
CA THR A 124 6.60 -21.52 2.26
C THR A 124 7.83 -20.63 2.14
N ARG A 125 8.47 -20.62 0.95
CA ARG A 125 9.66 -19.83 0.64
C ARG A 125 9.70 -19.50 -0.84
N VAL A 126 10.12 -18.27 -1.16
CA VAL A 126 10.36 -17.82 -2.53
C VAL A 126 11.71 -17.13 -2.61
N HIS A 127 12.49 -17.43 -3.64
CA HIS A 127 13.74 -16.75 -3.95
C HIS A 127 13.58 -15.91 -5.23
N ILE A 128 13.87 -14.62 -5.15
CA ILE A 128 13.86 -13.70 -6.30
C ILE A 128 15.24 -13.06 -6.36
N GLY A 129 16.06 -13.52 -7.32
CA GLY A 129 17.49 -13.22 -7.34
C GLY A 129 18.16 -13.72 -6.06
N ASP A 130 18.88 -12.84 -5.36
CA ASP A 130 19.58 -13.15 -4.11
C ASP A 130 18.73 -12.92 -2.85
N VAL A 131 17.46 -12.54 -3.00
CA VAL A 131 16.55 -12.24 -1.88
C VAL A 131 15.62 -13.42 -1.61
N ALA A 132 15.54 -13.82 -0.35
CA ALA A 132 14.63 -14.87 0.14
C ALA A 132 13.44 -14.25 0.88
N PHE A 133 12.24 -14.76 0.60
CA PHE A 133 10.98 -14.38 1.23
C PHE A 133 10.37 -15.62 1.90
N GLU A 134 9.74 -15.41 3.06
CA GLU A 134 8.98 -16.41 3.84
C GLU A 134 7.61 -15.84 4.25
#